data_AF-A0A2P5BYL9-F1
#
_entry.id   AF-A0A2P5BYL9-F1
#
_cell.length_a   1.000
_cell.length_b   1.000
_cell.length_c   1.000
_cell.angle_alpha   90.00
_cell.angle_beta   90.00
_cell.angle_gamma   90.00
#
_symmetry.space_group_name_H-M   'P 1'
#
loop_
_entity.id
_entity.type
_entity.pdbx_description
1 polymer ?
#
loop_
_entity_poly.entity_id
_entity_poly.type
_entity_poly.pdbx_seq_one_letter_code
_entity_poly.pdbx_strand_id
1 'polypeptide(L)' 'MERLKVGNAKLEEIDMLQELTKQIEGHTICALGDAAAWPVQGLIRHFRPELERRIKERAERELLEAAA' A
#
# COMPACT_ATOMS: atom_id res chain seq x y z
N MET A 1 -4.98 -3.67 -1.55
CA MET A 1 -5.53 -2.57 -0.72
C MET A 1 -6.08 -3.03 0.62
N GLU A 2 -6.86 -4.11 0.69
CA GLU A 2 -7.45 -4.60 1.96
C GLU A 2 -6.45 -4.80 3.10
N ARG A 3 -5.26 -5.32 2.79
CA ARG A 3 -4.17 -5.50 3.76
C ARG A 3 -3.64 -4.16 4.30
N LEU A 4 -3.30 -3.22 3.42
CA LEU A 4 -2.78 -1.90 3.80
C LEU A 4 -3.79 -1.06 4.59
N LYS A 5 -5.09 -1.18 4.29
CA LYS A 5 -6.16 -0.49 5.01
C LYS A 5 -6.10 -0.74 6.52
N VAL A 6 -5.82 -1.98 6.91
CA VAL A 6 -5.75 -2.43 8.32
C VAL A 6 -4.31 -2.52 8.85
N GLY A 7 -3.31 -2.09 8.06
CA GLY A 7 -1.89 -2.17 8.43
C GLY A 7 -1.26 -3.57 8.31
N ASN A 8 -1.94 -4.54 7.69
CA ASN A 8 -1.46 -5.93 7.57
C ASN A 8 -0.48 -6.12 6.40
N ALA A 9 0.60 -5.36 6.39
CA ALA A 9 1.62 -5.39 5.35
C ALA A 9 2.99 -4.98 5.93
N LYS A 10 4.05 -5.29 5.20
CA LYS A 10 5.40 -4.77 5.48
C LYS A 10 5.63 -3.44 4.77
N LEU A 11 6.59 -2.64 5.26
CA LEU A 11 6.92 -1.33 4.66
C LEU A 11 7.37 -1.47 3.19
N GLU A 12 8.15 -2.51 2.87
CA GLU A 12 8.59 -2.83 1.50
C GLU A 12 7.43 -3.10 0.53
N GLU A 13 6.28 -3.54 1.03
CA GLU A 13 5.11 -3.79 0.19
C GLU A 13 4.49 -2.50 -0.38
N ILE A 14 4.76 -1.33 0.23
CA ILE A 14 4.33 -0.04 -0.31
C ILE A 14 5.07 0.23 -1.63
N ASP A 15 6.38 0.02 -1.66
CA ASP A 15 7.19 0.21 -2.87
C ASP A 15 6.89 -0.86 -3.92
N MET A 16 6.68 -2.11 -3.49
CA MET A 16 6.21 -3.18 -4.39
C MET A 16 4.88 -2.81 -5.04
N LEU A 17 3.91 -2.31 -4.26
CA LEU A 17 2.61 -1.90 -4.80
C LEU A 17 2.74 -0.71 -5.76
N GLN A 18 3.61 0.25 -5.46
CA GLN A 18 3.91 1.36 -6.37
C GLN A 18 4.48 0.85 -7.71
N GLU A 19 5.36 -0.15 -7.69
CA GLU A 19 5.89 -0.75 -8.92
C GLU A 19 4.81 -1.52 -9.69
N LEU A 20 3.99 -2.32 -9.01
CA LEU A 20 2.86 -3.03 -9.62
C LEU A 20 1.89 -2.07 -10.32
N THR A 21 1.60 -0.90 -9.73
CA THR A 21 0.73 0.09 -10.38
C THR A 21 1.33 0.63 -11.69
N LYS A 22 2.66 0.75 -11.80
CA LYS A 22 3.34 1.15 -13.04
C LYS A 22 3.35 0.05 -14.10
N GLN A 23 3.36 -1.22 -13.67
CA GLN A 23 3.21 -2.35 -14.58
C GLN A 23 1.80 -2.46 -15.17
N ILE A 24 0.79 -1.90 -14.49
CA ILE A 24 -0.57 -1.80 -15.03
C ILE A 24 -0.69 -0.60 -15.97
N GLU A 25 -0.16 0.55 -15.53
CA GLU A 25 -0.19 1.79 -16.31
C GLU A 25 0.47 1.61 -17.68
N GLY A 26 -0.25 1.98 -18.76
CA GLY A 26 0.23 1.87 -20.14
C GLY A 26 0.33 0.44 -20.70
N HIS A 27 -0.02 -0.59 -19.91
CA HIS A 27 0.02 -2.00 -20.32
C HIS A 27 -1.37 -2.64 -20.44
N THR A 28 -2.43 -1.83 -20.44
CA THR A 28 -3.82 -2.26 -20.62
C THR A 28 -4.42 -1.76 -21.92
N ILE A 29 -5.40 -2.50 -22.46
CA ILE A 29 -6.08 -2.16 -23.74
C ILE A 29 -6.87 -0.86 -23.64
N CYS A 30 -7.50 -0.58 -22.50
CA CYS A 30 -8.27 0.64 -22.26
C CYS A 30 -7.71 1.42 -21.06
N ALA A 31 -8.03 2.71 -21.00
CA ALA A 31 -7.57 3.63 -19.95
C ALA A 31 -8.14 3.33 -18.54
N LEU A 32 -8.98 2.29 -18.40
CA LEU A 32 -9.46 1.86 -17.09
C LEU A 32 -8.32 1.34 -16.20
N GLY A 33 -7.30 0.71 -16.80
CA GLY A 33 -6.10 0.27 -16.07
C GLY A 33 -5.37 1.44 -15.43
N ASP A 34 -5.10 2.49 -16.22
CA ASP A 34 -4.48 3.73 -15.74
C ASP A 34 -5.36 4.40 -14.66
N ALA A 35 -6.67 4.49 -14.91
CA ALA A 35 -7.63 5.05 -13.97
C ALA A 35 -7.71 4.28 -12.64
N ALA A 36 -7.41 2.98 -12.63
CA ALA A 36 -7.33 2.16 -11.42
C ALA A 36 -5.95 2.28 -10.73
N ALA A 37 -4.87 2.45 -11.49
CA ALA A 37 -3.51 2.60 -10.99
C ALA A 37 -3.28 3.95 -10.32
N TRP A 38 -3.69 5.05 -10.95
CA TRP A 38 -3.41 6.41 -10.50
C TRP A 38 -3.93 6.75 -9.08
N PRO A 39 -5.13 6.32 -8.64
CA PRO A 39 -5.58 6.54 -7.26
C PRO A 39 -4.64 5.92 -6.22
N VAL A 40 -4.11 4.72 -6.50
CA VAL A 40 -3.15 4.04 -5.62
C VAL A 40 -1.81 4.76 -5.63
N GLN A 41 -1.32 5.17 -6.81
CA GLN A 41 -0.09 5.96 -6.94
C GLN A 41 -0.20 7.31 -6.20
N GLY A 42 -1.32 8.01 -6.34
CA GLY A 42 -1.58 9.27 -5.64
C GLY A 42 -1.67 9.08 -4.13
N LEU A 43 -2.35 8.03 -3.67
CA LEU A 43 -2.40 7.66 -2.26
C LEU A 43 -1.00 7.42 -1.69
N ILE A 44 -0.15 6.64 -2.39
CA ILE A 44 1.22 6.39 -1.96
C ILE A 44 2.01 7.70 -1.96
N ARG A 45 1.96 8.49 -3.04
CA ARG A 45 2.71 9.75 -3.15
C ARG A 45 2.40 10.73 -2.03
N HIS A 46 1.13 10.89 -1.66
CA HIS A 46 0.70 11.94 -0.74
C HIS A 46 0.50 11.44 0.70
N PHE A 47 0.20 10.16 0.89
CA PHE A 47 -0.16 9.59 2.19
C PHE A 47 0.72 8.40 2.58
N ARG A 48 1.91 8.24 1.99
CA ARG A 48 2.90 7.24 2.46
C ARG A 48 3.13 7.28 3.98
N PRO A 49 3.30 8.45 4.63
CA PRO A 49 3.50 8.48 6.08
C PRO A 49 2.33 7.86 6.86
N GLU A 50 1.10 8.02 6.38
CA GLU A 50 -0.09 7.42 7.00
C GLU A 50 -0.15 5.90 6.80
N LEU A 51 0.25 5.40 5.63
CA LEU A 51 0.37 3.96 5.37
C LEU A 51 1.44 3.32 6.27
N GLU A 52 2.62 3.95 6.37
CA GLU A 52 3.70 3.50 7.24
C GLU A 52 3.31 3.53 8.71
N ARG A 53 2.60 4.57 9.16
CA ARG A 53 2.05 4.66 10.52
C ARG A 53 1.15 3.47 10.84
N ARG A 54 0.18 3.15 9.98
CA ARG A 54 -0.73 2.00 10.19
C ARG A 54 0.00 0.67 10.28
N ILE A 55 1.02 0.48 9.43
CA ILE A 55 1.84 -0.73 9.45
C ILE A 55 2.62 -0.83 10.77
N LYS A 56 3.26 0.25 11.21
CA LYS A 56 4.01 0.30 12.47
C LYS A 56 3.10 0.09 13.67
N GLU A 57 1.96 0.78 13.74
CA GLU A 57 0.96 0.61 14.81
C GLU A 57 0.46 -0.84 14.91
N ARG A 58 0.26 -1.52 13.78
CA ARG A 58 -0.12 -2.95 13.79
C ARG A 58 1.02 -3.85 14.26
N ALA A 59 2.25 -3.62 13.78
CA ALA A 59 3.41 -4.39 14.21
C ALA A 59 3.69 -4.24 15.71
N GLU A 60 3.57 -3.03 16.24
CA GLU A 60 3.68 -2.75 17.68
C GLU A 60 2.60 -3.48 18.49
N ARG A 61 1.35 -3.45 18.02
CA ARG A 61 0.25 -4.19 18.67
C ARG A 61 0.52 -5.70 18.69
N GLU A 62 0.97 -6.28 17.58
CA GLU A 62 1.29 -7.70 17.50
C GLU A 62 2.45 -8.10 18.43
N LEU A 63 3.46 -7.23 18.57
CA LEU A 63 4.56 -7.43 19.52
C LEU A 63 4.08 -7.39 20.98
N LEU A 64 3.19 -6.44 21.32
CA LEU A 64 2.61 -6.35 22.66
C LEU A 64 1.74 -7.57 22.99
N GLU A 65 0.93 -8.04 22.04
CA GLU A 65 0.12 -9.25 22.19
C GLU A 65 0.98 -10.51 22.35
N ALA A 66 2.10 -10.61 21.62
CA ALA A 66 3.01 -11.76 21.72
C ALA A 66 3.86 -11.77 23.00
N ALA A 67 4.03 -10.61 23.64
CA ALA A 67 4.79 -10.46 24.89
C ALA A 67 3.93 -10.68 26.16
N ALA A 68 2.59 -10.77 26.00
CA ALA A 68 1.62 -11.02 27.06
C ALA A 68 1.33 -12.52 27.23
#